data_AF-A0A848MD39-F1
#
_entry.id   AF-A0A848MD39-F1
#
_cell.length_a   1.000
_cell.length_b   1.000
_cell.length_c   1.000
_cell.angle_alpha   90.00
_cell.angle_beta   90.00
_cell.angle_gamma   90.00
#
_symmetry.space_group_name_H-M   'P 1'
#
loop_
_entity.id
_entity.type
_entity.pdbx_description
1 polymer ?
#
loop_
_entity_poly.entity_id
_entity_poly.type
_entity_poly.pdbx_seq_one_letter_code
_entity_poly.pdbx_strand_id
1 'polypeptide(L)' 'MARTRTQKALRKAERAGTWCASGMRRTNEDFGALSQHVRIKPGKQEILQKVKHKKRIGNDDAFFVAAA' A
#
# COMPACT_ATOMS: atom_id res chain seq x y z
N MET A 1 -13.78 -5.25 20.40
CA MET A 1 -13.74 -5.82 19.03
C MET A 1 -14.45 -7.16 19.00
N ALA A 2 -15.59 -7.24 18.32
CA ALA A 2 -16.29 -8.51 18.15
C ALA A 2 -15.51 -9.39 17.16
N ARG A 3 -15.23 -10.64 17.55
CA ARG A 3 -14.65 -11.63 16.63
C ARG A 3 -15.68 -12.07 15.60
N THR A 4 -15.21 -12.35 14.39
CA THR A 4 -16.08 -12.90 13.33
C THR A 4 -16.63 -14.26 13.73
N ARG A 5 -17.77 -14.64 13.15
CA ARG A 5 -18.39 -15.96 13.41
C ARG A 5 -17.43 -17.11 13.04
N THR A 6 -16.66 -16.95 11.97
CA THR A 6 -15.68 -17.94 11.50
C THR A 6 -14.55 -18.13 12.50
N GLN A 7 -13.96 -17.05 13.02
CA GLN A 7 -12.90 -17.14 14.04
C GLN A 7 -13.36 -17.85 15.32
N LYS A 8 -14.64 -17.67 15.71
CA LYS A 8 -15.23 -18.38 16.86
C LYS A 8 -15.39 -19.88 16.59
N ALA A 9 -15.77 -20.25 15.37
CA ALA A 9 -15.91 -21.65 14.96
C ALA A 9 -14.55 -22.38 14.93
N LEU A 10 -13.51 -21.74 14.39
CA LEU A 10 -12.15 -22.30 14.35
C LEU A 10 -11.62 -22.60 15.77
N ARG A 11 -11.75 -21.63 16.69
CA ARG A 11 -11.36 -21.83 18.10
C ARG A 11 -12.18 -22.89 18.84
N LYS A 12 -13.41 -23.18 18.40
CA LYS A 12 -14.21 -24.26 18.98
C LYS A 12 -13.67 -25.61 18.51
N ALA A 13 -13.30 -25.72 17.24
CA ALA A 13 -12.68 -26.93 16.68
C ALA A 13 -11.31 -27.21 17.32
N GLU A 14 -10.44 -26.20 17.43
CA GLU A 14 -9.13 -26.31 18.09
C GLU A 14 -9.25 -26.85 19.52
N ARG A 15 -10.19 -26.32 20.32
CA ARG A 15 -10.43 -26.79 21.70
C ARG A 15 -11.00 -28.20 21.77
N ALA A 16 -11.76 -28.61 20.77
CA ALA A 16 -12.35 -29.94 20.71
C ALA A 16 -11.34 -31.00 20.19
N GLY A 17 -10.11 -30.60 19.84
CA GLY A 17 -9.13 -31.48 19.21
C GLY A 17 -9.57 -31.98 17.84
N THR A 18 -10.57 -31.35 17.23
CA THR A 18 -11.09 -31.77 15.93
C THR A 18 -10.26 -31.18 14.81
N TRP A 19 -9.98 -32.01 13.81
CA TRP A 19 -9.26 -31.60 12.61
C TRP A 19 -9.96 -30.42 11.92
N CYS A 20 -9.20 -29.36 11.64
CA CYS A 20 -9.72 -28.19 10.95
C CYS A 20 -8.86 -27.87 9.73
N ALA A 21 -9.43 -28.02 8.54
CA ALA A 21 -8.75 -27.76 7.26
C ALA A 21 -8.21 -26.33 7.13
N SER A 22 -8.75 -25.36 7.88
CA SER A 22 -8.21 -23.99 7.91
C SER A 22 -6.81 -23.90 8.52
N GLY A 23 -6.44 -24.80 9.43
CA GLY A 23 -5.11 -24.84 10.05
C GLY A 23 -4.02 -25.34 9.09
N MET A 24 -4.41 -25.98 7.99
CA MET A 24 -3.50 -26.39 6.92
C MET A 24 -3.42 -25.39 5.76
N ARG A 25 -4.24 -24.34 5.79
CA ARG A 25 -4.16 -23.30 4.75
C ARG A 25 -2.86 -22.55 4.94
N ARG A 26 -2.19 -22.27 3.82
CA ARG A 26 -1.02 -21.38 3.82
C ARG A 26 -1.40 -20.07 4.47
N THR A 27 -0.67 -19.69 5.52
CA THR A 27 -0.92 -18.47 6.27
C THR A 27 -0.09 -17.34 5.68
N ASN A 28 -0.36 -16.10 6.10
CA ASN A 28 0.46 -14.97 5.67
C ASN A 28 1.92 -15.09 6.10
N GLU A 29 2.27 -15.95 7.07
CA GLU A 29 3.65 -16.25 7.44
C GLU A 29 4.39 -16.95 6.29
N ASP A 30 3.72 -17.82 5.54
CA ASP A 30 4.27 -18.50 4.35
C ASP A 30 4.55 -17.54 3.18
N PHE A 31 3.94 -16.35 3.22
CA PHE A 31 4.08 -15.30 2.21
C PHE A 31 4.73 -14.03 2.78
N GLY A 32 5.16 -14.05 4.04
CA GLY A 32 5.54 -12.87 4.81
C GLY A 32 6.87 -12.25 4.38
N ALA A 33 7.68 -12.99 3.60
CA ALA A 33 8.96 -12.48 3.11
C ALA A 33 8.80 -11.30 2.13
N LEU A 34 7.70 -11.24 1.38
CA LEU A 34 7.46 -10.24 0.34
C LEU A 34 5.96 -9.93 0.22
N SER A 35 5.62 -8.63 0.25
CA SER A 35 4.26 -8.18 -0.07
C SER A 35 3.84 -8.69 -1.46
N GLN A 36 2.75 -9.45 -1.50
CA GLN A 36 2.21 -10.05 -2.74
C GLN A 36 1.54 -9.04 -3.68
N HIS A 37 1.33 -7.80 -3.24
CA HIS A 37 0.67 -6.80 -4.07
C HIS A 37 1.51 -6.48 -5.31
N VAL A 38 0.86 -6.41 -6.46
CA VAL A 38 1.49 -5.94 -7.70
C VAL A 38 1.92 -4.49 -7.49
N ARG A 39 3.23 -4.24 -7.56
CA ARG A 39 3.78 -2.88 -7.51
C ARG A 39 3.59 -2.22 -8.87
N ILE A 40 2.70 -1.24 -8.94
CA ILE A 40 2.47 -0.44 -10.13
C ILE A 40 3.33 0.82 -10.04
N LYS A 41 4.05 1.15 -11.12
CA LYS A 41 4.78 2.42 -11.19
C LYS A 41 3.78 3.56 -11.33
N PRO A 42 4.03 4.71 -10.70
CA PRO A 42 3.11 5.83 -10.79
C PRO A 42 2.94 6.31 -12.23
N GLY A 43 1.72 6.72 -12.56
CA GLY A 43 1.39 7.22 -13.89
C GLY A 43 1.97 8.60 -14.19
N LYS A 44 1.91 9.03 -15.45
CA LYS A 44 2.38 10.36 -15.89
C LYS A 44 1.75 11.50 -15.07
N GLN A 45 0.44 11.42 -14.79
CA GLN A 45 -0.27 12.42 -13.98
C GLN A 45 0.25 12.46 -12.53
N GLU A 46 0.41 11.31 -11.90
CA GLU A 46 0.90 11.18 -10.52
C GLU A 46 2.35 11.67 -10.38
N ILE A 47 3.19 11.44 -11.40
CA ILE A 47 4.57 11.94 -11.43
C ILE A 47 4.60 13.47 -11.61
N LEU A 48 3.80 14.02 -12.52
CA LEU A 48 3.80 15.46 -12.83
C LEU A 48 3.21 16.30 -11.70
N GLN A 49 2.20 15.80 -10.99
CA GLN A 49 1.62 16.47 -9.83
C GLN A 49 2.48 16.34 -8.57
N LYS A 50 3.45 15.42 -8.56
CA LYS A 50 4.39 15.25 -7.46
C LYS A 50 5.46 16.33 -7.52
N VAL A 51 5.19 17.47 -6.89
CA VAL A 51 6.18 18.53 -6.67
C VAL A 51 7.22 18.05 -5.65
N LYS A 52 8.19 17.25 -6.09
CA LYS A 52 9.26 16.72 -5.23
C LYS A 52 10.41 17.73 -5.02
N HIS A 53 10.72 18.51 -6.06
CA HIS A 53 11.79 19.50 -6.03
C HIS A 53 11.27 20.80 -6.66
N LYS A 54 10.93 21.78 -5.81
CA LYS A 54 10.52 23.11 -6.28
C LYS A 54 11.76 23.83 -6.82
N LYS A 55 12.01 23.76 -8.13
CA LYS A 55 13.01 24.63 -8.77
C LYS A 55 12.56 26.08 -8.52
N ARG A 56 13.37 26.86 -7.82
CA ARG A 56 13.24 28.32 -7.84
C ARG A 56 13.70 28.77 -9.22
N ILE A 57 12.76 29.14 -10.07
CA ILE A 57 13.07 29.88 -11.30
C ILE A 57 13.14 31.35 -10.86
N GLY A 58 14.29 31.72 -10.28
CA GLY A 58 14.71 33.11 -10.22
C GLY A 58 15.59 33.32 -11.44
N ASN A 59 15.10 34.06 -12.43
CA ASN A 59 15.97 34.64 -13.44
C ASN A 59 16.61 35.86 -12.78
N ASP A 60 17.85 35.74 -12.33
CA ASP A 60 18.70 36.92 -12.27
C ASP A 60 18.88 37.35 -13.74
N ASP A 61 18.43 38.58 -14.06
CA ASP A 61 18.77 39.35 -15.27
C ASP A 61 17.92 39.24 -16.55
N ALA A 62 16.58 39.26 -16.48
CA ALA A 62 15.78 39.71 -17.65
C ALA A 62 14.39 40.26 -17.29
N PHE A 63 14.33 41.51 -16.83
CA PHE A 63 13.10 42.31 -16.92
C PHE A 63 12.96 42.81 -18.36
N PHE A 64 12.19 42.11 -19.18
CA PHE A 64 11.63 42.70 -20.39
C PHE A 64 10.41 43.54 -20.01
N VAL A 65 10.61 44.84 -19.80
CA VAL A 65 9.56 45.83 -20.02
C VAL A 65 9.91 46.54 -21.32
N ALA A 66 9.37 46.02 -22.42
CA ALA A 66 9.28 46.77 -23.66
C ALA A 66 7.98 47.58 -23.63
N ALA A 67 8.14 48.90 -23.74
CA ALA A 67 7.24 49.91 -24.32
C ALA A 67 5.73 49.85 -24.04
N ALA A 68 5.23 50.86 -23.33
CA ALA A 68 4.25 51.83 -23.83
C ALA A 68 4.31 53.10 -22.96
#